data_AF-A0A0C9YGC8-F1
#
_entry.id   AF-A0A0C9YGC8-F1
#
_cell.length_a   1.000
_cell.length_b   1.000
_cell.length_c   1.000
_cell.angle_alpha   90.00
_cell.angle_beta   90.00
_cell.angle_gamma   90.00
#
_symmetry.space_group_name_H-M   'P 1'
#
loop_
_entity.id
_entity.type
_entity.pdbx_description
1 polymer ?
#
loop_
_entity_poly.entity_id
_entity_poly.type
_entity_poly.pdbx_seq_one_letter_code
_entity_poly.pdbx_strand_id
1 'polypeptide(L)'
;MNSPPSETRAEQPPLVSLVVQSKKALQHGEQLCSKANSLTNASAQCAVDVLALDAKVKWVSEAVIEQLKLAASVAKSIELRRSQLERRIRMNRDTDELPAIMSELEESVKAVEAAHEKLLTAKVAASEKLDASSSILNDLDELGEIMSDMLEKQEEIEGDCEDVLEGLQQRLQVVEELHHRYVLYQSSFNKLLVEIARRRQYREAAEKIVDGMERQVREDFNAEHGAHIPADLCPCIENPPTRWDVVPLPGDVRETLPEIDSDLLAQLTGEGEAVDGRRHFSGYRQSVGFRMTYEPSLRVGRELVPRLTKDYLGSSTLSGGAATNV
;
A
#
# COMPACT_ATOMS: atom_id res chain seq x y z
N MET A 1 34.39 134.47 127.49
CA MET A 1 35.13 135.65 127.01
C MET A 1 34.81 135.82 125.54
N ASN A 2 34.35 136.94 125.00
CA ASN A 2 33.92 138.22 125.55
C ASN A 2 32.90 138.78 124.55
N SER A 3 31.74 139.09 125.09
CA SER A 3 30.85 140.23 124.89
C SER A 3 30.92 141.19 123.66
N PRO A 4 29.76 141.82 123.34
CA PRO A 4 29.46 142.65 122.17
C PRO A 4 29.74 144.16 122.46
N PRO A 5 29.32 145.18 121.64
CA PRO A 5 27.91 145.66 121.55
C PRO A 5 27.44 146.38 120.25
N SER A 6 26.10 146.59 120.18
CA SER A 6 25.30 147.77 119.77
C SER A 6 25.32 148.43 118.36
N GLU A 7 24.08 148.64 117.83
CA GLU A 7 23.49 149.86 117.21
C GLU A 7 24.13 150.46 115.94
N THR A 8 23.46 150.94 114.87
CA THR A 8 22.17 151.63 114.71
C THR A 8 21.80 151.72 113.20
N ARG A 9 20.48 151.80 112.93
CA ARG A 9 19.77 152.53 111.85
C ARG A 9 20.12 152.38 110.34
N ALA A 10 19.07 151.95 109.63
CA ALA A 10 18.44 152.58 108.44
C ALA A 10 19.29 152.88 107.20
N GLU A 11 18.90 152.30 106.05
CA GLU A 11 18.40 153.05 104.88
C GLU A 11 18.03 152.11 103.71
N GLN A 12 17.29 152.69 102.79
CA GLN A 12 16.44 152.15 101.74
C GLN A 12 17.23 151.61 100.50
N PRO A 13 16.55 151.07 99.45
CA PRO A 13 16.88 149.82 98.75
C PRO A 13 17.75 150.00 97.49
N PRO A 14 18.52 148.99 97.02
CA PRO A 14 19.23 149.09 95.76
C PRO A 14 18.33 148.67 94.59
N LEU A 15 17.24 149.42 94.38
CA LEU A 15 16.36 149.33 93.21
C LEU A 15 17.15 149.43 91.89
N VAL A 16 18.29 150.14 91.90
CA VAL A 16 19.15 150.36 90.73
C VAL A 16 19.84 149.07 90.26
N SER A 17 20.30 148.20 91.15
CA SER A 17 20.87 146.90 90.77
C SER A 17 19.80 146.01 90.12
N LEU A 18 18.58 146.04 90.67
CA LEU A 18 17.43 145.32 90.13
C LEU A 18 17.00 145.85 88.76
N VAL A 19 17.08 147.16 88.52
CA VAL A 19 16.77 147.80 87.23
C VAL A 19 17.83 147.48 86.18
N VAL A 20 19.12 147.49 86.53
CA VAL A 20 20.20 147.08 85.61
C VAL A 20 20.10 145.59 85.28
N GLN A 21 19.80 144.75 86.27
CA GLN A 21 19.56 143.32 86.08
C GLN A 21 18.28 143.06 85.26
N SER A 22 17.21 143.81 85.50
CA SER A 22 15.97 143.77 84.70
C SER A 22 16.20 144.23 83.27
N LYS A 23 17.01 145.27 83.03
CA LYS A 23 17.35 145.74 81.67
C LYS A 23 18.18 144.70 80.91
N LYS A 24 19.17 144.09 81.57
CA LYS A 24 19.96 143.01 80.96
C LYS A 24 19.10 141.78 80.69
N ALA A 25 18.19 141.45 81.59
CA ALA A 25 17.20 140.39 81.39
C ALA A 25 16.22 140.72 80.26
N LEU A 26 15.80 141.97 80.11
CA LEU A 26 14.93 142.44 79.01
C LEU A 26 15.64 142.43 77.66
N GLN A 27 16.88 142.93 77.57
CA GLN A 27 17.67 142.83 76.33
C GLN A 27 17.97 141.38 75.95
N HIS A 28 18.26 140.54 76.94
CA HIS A 28 18.41 139.10 76.72
C HIS A 28 17.08 138.46 76.30
N GLY A 29 15.96 138.88 76.88
CA GLY A 29 14.60 138.47 76.49
C GLY A 29 14.27 138.90 75.07
N GLU A 30 14.62 140.11 74.65
CA GLU A 30 14.45 140.62 73.30
C GLU A 30 15.31 139.86 72.29
N GLN A 31 16.58 139.58 72.62
CA GLN A 31 17.45 138.73 71.80
C GLN A 31 16.93 137.29 71.72
N LEU A 32 16.39 136.74 72.81
CA LEU A 32 15.74 135.44 72.81
C LEU A 32 14.47 135.45 71.97
N CYS A 33 13.63 136.49 72.05
CA CYS A 33 12.41 136.63 71.27
C CYS A 33 12.70 136.81 69.77
N SER A 34 13.70 137.60 69.39
CA SER A 34 14.12 137.77 68.00
C SER A 34 14.74 136.49 67.43
N LYS A 35 15.58 135.79 68.20
CA LYS A 35 16.12 134.48 67.83
C LYS A 35 15.02 133.42 67.74
N ALA A 36 14.08 133.41 68.68
CA ALA A 36 12.91 132.54 68.65
C ALA A 36 12.05 132.83 67.43
N ASN A 37 11.77 134.10 67.11
CA ASN A 37 11.02 134.49 65.93
C ASN A 37 11.72 134.07 64.62
N SER A 38 13.04 134.26 64.53
CA SER A 38 13.82 133.79 63.37
C SER A 38 13.80 132.27 63.25
N LEU A 39 13.91 131.53 64.36
CA LEU A 39 13.80 130.08 64.39
C LEU A 39 12.39 129.62 64.02
N THR A 40 11.35 130.29 64.50
CA THR A 40 9.95 130.02 64.16
C THR A 40 9.69 130.25 62.68
N ASN A 41 10.18 131.35 62.11
CA ASN A 41 10.03 131.62 60.67
C ASN A 41 10.82 130.63 59.80
N ALA A 42 12.05 130.30 60.19
CA ALA A 42 12.85 129.28 59.49
C ALA A 42 12.20 127.88 59.59
N SER A 43 11.63 127.54 60.74
CA SER A 43 10.88 126.30 60.96
C SER A 43 9.59 126.28 60.13
N ALA A 44 8.86 127.40 60.08
CA ALA A 44 7.67 127.55 59.24
C ALA A 44 8.00 127.38 57.75
N GLN A 45 9.09 128.01 57.28
CA GLN A 45 9.55 127.85 55.90
C GLN A 45 9.96 126.40 55.61
N CYS A 46 10.70 125.77 56.52
CA CYS A 46 11.07 124.35 56.41
C CYS A 46 9.83 123.44 56.34
N ALA A 47 8.80 123.70 57.15
CA ALA A 47 7.54 122.97 57.10
C ALA A 47 6.81 123.14 55.76
N VAL A 48 6.80 124.35 55.20
CA VAL A 48 6.24 124.61 53.86
C VAL A 48 7.01 123.86 52.78
N ASP A 49 8.34 123.87 52.82
CA ASP A 49 9.18 123.15 51.84
C ASP A 49 8.98 121.63 51.93
N VAL A 50 8.85 121.08 53.14
CA VAL A 50 8.52 119.66 53.35
C VAL A 50 7.16 119.31 52.76
N LEU A 51 6.14 120.15 52.96
CA LEU A 51 4.81 119.95 52.36
C LEU A 51 4.84 120.03 50.82
N ALA A 52 5.61 120.96 50.27
CA ALA A 52 5.79 121.08 48.82
C ALA A 52 6.53 119.85 48.24
N LEU A 53 7.53 119.33 48.97
CA LEU A 53 8.23 118.10 48.60
C LEU A 53 7.30 116.88 48.67
N ASP A 54 6.49 116.75 49.73
CA ASP A 54 5.49 115.69 49.89
C ASP A 54 4.49 115.67 48.72
N ALA A 55 3.97 116.84 48.34
CA ALA A 55 3.08 116.97 47.19
C ALA A 55 3.75 116.52 45.88
N LYS A 56 5.02 116.88 45.65
CA LYS A 56 5.80 116.42 44.47
C LYS A 56 6.04 114.92 44.51
N VAL A 57 6.39 114.36 45.67
CA VAL A 57 6.61 112.92 45.84
C VAL A 57 5.32 112.15 45.58
N LYS A 58 4.17 112.64 46.05
CA LYS A 58 2.85 112.07 45.75
C LYS A 58 2.51 112.11 44.26
N TRP A 59 2.70 113.26 43.62
CA TRP A 59 2.44 113.37 42.19
C TRP A 59 3.33 112.43 41.36
N VAL A 60 4.63 112.35 41.69
CA VAL A 60 5.56 111.42 41.02
C VAL A 60 5.19 109.96 41.31
N SER A 61 4.83 109.62 42.55
CA SER A 61 4.49 108.23 42.91
C SER A 61 3.21 107.77 42.24
N GLU A 62 2.18 108.61 42.19
CA GLU A 62 0.94 108.35 41.44
C GLU A 62 1.23 108.16 39.95
N ALA A 63 2.04 109.05 39.34
CA ALA A 63 2.43 108.92 37.94
C ALA A 63 3.19 107.62 37.66
N VAL A 64 4.14 107.23 38.53
CA VAL A 64 4.89 105.97 38.41
C VAL A 64 3.97 104.76 38.57
N ILE A 65 3.02 104.80 39.51
CA ILE A 65 2.03 103.73 39.69
C ILE A 65 1.18 103.54 38.43
N GLU A 66 0.70 104.63 37.82
CA GLU A 66 -0.08 104.54 36.58
C GLU A 66 0.75 104.02 35.40
N GLN A 67 2.01 104.43 35.28
CA GLN A 67 2.92 103.86 34.27
C GLN A 67 3.20 102.37 34.49
N LEU A 68 3.39 101.93 35.75
CA LEU A 68 3.56 100.52 36.08
C LEU A 68 2.31 99.69 35.77
N LYS A 69 1.11 100.23 36.02
CA LYS A 69 -0.16 99.58 35.62
C LYS A 69 -0.26 99.44 34.10
N LEU A 70 0.09 100.49 33.35
CA LEU A 70 0.10 100.45 31.90
C LEU A 70 1.10 99.41 31.38
N ALA A 71 2.34 99.41 31.91
CA ALA A 71 3.35 98.42 31.55
C ALA A 71 2.90 96.98 31.84
N ALA A 72 2.26 96.74 33.00
CA ALA A 72 1.69 95.44 33.33
C ALA A 72 0.59 95.02 32.35
N SER A 73 -0.27 95.96 31.92
CA SER A 73 -1.31 95.69 30.93
C SER A 73 -0.73 95.34 29.55
N VAL A 74 0.34 96.04 29.13
CA VAL A 74 1.06 95.77 27.88
C VAL A 74 1.74 94.41 27.94
N ALA A 75 2.44 94.10 29.04
CA ALA A 75 3.07 92.79 29.24
C ALA A 75 2.05 91.65 29.14
N LYS A 76 0.89 91.78 29.81
CA LYS A 76 -0.20 90.80 29.73
C LYS A 76 -0.75 90.65 28.31
N SER A 77 -0.86 91.75 27.54
CA SER A 77 -1.30 91.71 26.15
C SER A 77 -0.27 91.02 25.23
N ILE A 78 1.02 91.21 25.46
CA ILE A 78 2.11 90.57 24.71
C ILE A 78 2.13 89.07 25.00
N GLU A 79 1.97 88.66 26.25
CA GLU A 79 1.91 87.25 26.65
C GLU A 79 0.70 86.53 26.03
N LEU A 80 -0.47 87.19 26.02
CA LEU A 80 -1.65 86.68 25.32
C LEU A 80 -1.40 86.52 23.81
N ARG A 81 -0.77 87.50 23.16
CA ARG A 81 -0.45 87.42 21.73
C ARG A 81 0.60 86.33 21.43
N ARG A 82 1.59 86.15 22.30
CA ARG A 82 2.58 85.07 22.18
C ARG A 82 1.93 83.69 22.23
N SER A 83 1.08 83.44 23.24
CA SER A 83 0.36 82.16 23.35
C SER A 83 -0.59 81.91 22.17
N GLN A 84 -1.25 82.96 21.64
CA GLN A 84 -2.06 82.84 20.42
C GLN A 84 -1.21 82.51 19.19
N LEU A 85 -0.04 83.14 19.04
CA LEU A 85 0.87 82.87 17.93
C LEU A 85 1.46 81.46 18.01
N GLU A 86 1.86 81.02 19.20
CA GLU A 86 2.32 79.64 19.44
C GLU A 86 1.26 78.61 19.08
N ARG A 87 -0.01 78.85 19.42
CA ARG A 87 -1.13 77.99 19.01
C ARG A 87 -1.30 77.95 17.50
N ARG A 88 -1.21 79.10 16.82
CA ARG A 88 -1.29 79.17 15.34
C ARG A 88 -0.11 78.48 14.67
N ILE A 89 1.11 78.67 15.17
CA ILE A 89 2.30 77.99 14.67
C ILE A 89 2.15 76.47 14.83
N ARG A 90 1.63 75.99 15.97
CA ARG A 90 1.35 74.55 16.17
C ARG A 90 0.34 74.02 15.16
N MET A 91 -0.79 74.71 14.96
CA MET A 91 -1.79 74.29 13.96
C MET A 91 -1.24 74.32 12.53
N ASN A 92 -0.42 75.32 12.19
CA ASN A 92 0.22 75.39 10.88
C ASN A 92 1.20 74.23 10.69
N ARG A 93 1.97 73.88 11.72
CA ARG A 93 2.85 72.71 11.68
C ARG A 93 2.08 71.41 11.45
N ASP A 94 0.96 71.22 12.15
CA ASP A 94 0.10 70.04 11.94
C ASP A 94 -0.45 70.00 10.49
N THR A 95 -0.66 71.16 9.88
CA THR A 95 -1.08 71.28 8.47
C THR A 95 0.06 70.96 7.50
N ASP A 96 1.31 71.28 7.86
CA ASP A 96 2.50 70.95 7.06
C ASP A 96 2.87 69.46 7.11
N GLU A 97 2.48 68.73 8.16
CA GLU A 97 2.68 67.29 8.30
C GLU A 97 1.63 66.46 7.50
N LEU A 98 0.46 67.05 7.21
CA LEU A 98 -0.65 66.36 6.53
C LEU A 98 -0.33 65.87 5.10
N PRO A 99 0.39 66.64 4.25
CA PRO A 99 0.84 66.14 2.95
C PRO A 99 1.78 64.92 3.04
N ALA A 100 2.63 64.86 4.06
CA ALA A 100 3.53 63.72 4.26
C ALA A 100 2.75 62.46 4.65
N ILE A 101 1.78 62.59 5.57
CA ILE A 101 0.89 61.48 5.96
C ILE A 101 0.05 61.01 4.77
N MET A 102 -0.49 61.93 3.96
CA MET A 102 -1.22 61.57 2.74
C MET A 102 -0.34 60.81 1.74
N SER A 103 0.90 61.26 1.53
CA SER A 103 1.87 60.58 0.66
C SER A 103 2.17 59.16 1.16
N GLU A 104 2.37 58.97 2.47
CA GLU A 104 2.61 57.65 3.08
C GLU A 104 1.39 56.73 2.93
N LEU A 105 0.17 57.28 3.11
CA LEU A 105 -1.06 56.51 2.95
C LEU A 105 -1.27 56.10 1.49
N GLU A 106 -1.02 56.99 0.53
CA GLU A 106 -1.05 56.68 -0.90
C GLU A 106 -0.03 55.61 -1.29
N GLU A 107 1.19 55.68 -0.75
CA GLU A 107 2.21 54.65 -0.94
C GLU A 107 1.77 53.30 -0.34
N SER A 108 1.20 53.33 0.86
CA SER A 108 0.67 52.15 1.53
C SER A 108 -0.47 51.50 0.73
N VAL A 109 -1.40 52.30 0.19
CA VAL A 109 -2.48 51.82 -0.68
C VAL A 109 -1.91 51.14 -1.92
N LYS A 110 -0.95 51.79 -2.61
CA LYS A 110 -0.27 51.20 -3.78
C LYS A 110 0.43 49.88 -3.43
N ALA A 111 1.07 49.80 -2.26
CA ALA A 111 1.72 48.58 -1.80
C ALA A 111 0.70 47.45 -1.53
N VAL A 112 -0.45 47.77 -0.93
CA VAL A 112 -1.53 46.81 -0.70
C VAL A 112 -2.14 46.33 -2.03
N GLU A 113 -2.38 47.22 -2.98
CA GLU A 113 -2.88 46.86 -4.32
C GLU A 113 -1.88 45.94 -5.06
N ALA A 114 -0.59 46.27 -5.03
CA ALA A 114 0.44 45.43 -5.63
C ALA A 114 0.55 44.05 -4.96
N ALA A 115 0.38 43.97 -3.63
CA ALA A 115 0.33 42.70 -2.92
C ALA A 115 -0.92 41.88 -3.27
N HIS A 116 -2.07 42.55 -3.41
CA HIS A 116 -3.32 41.92 -3.83
C HIS A 116 -3.22 41.30 -5.23
N GLU A 117 -2.67 42.02 -6.21
CA GLU A 117 -2.44 41.49 -7.56
C GLU A 117 -1.49 40.28 -7.57
N LYS A 118 -0.43 40.32 -6.75
CA LYS A 118 0.45 39.15 -6.55
C LYS A 118 -0.28 37.95 -5.95
N LEU A 119 -1.21 38.20 -5.02
CA LEU A 119 -2.00 37.13 -4.41
C LEU A 119 -3.00 36.54 -5.39
N LEU A 120 -3.65 37.37 -6.22
CA LEU A 120 -4.55 36.90 -7.27
C LEU A 120 -3.82 36.04 -8.31
N THR A 121 -2.66 36.49 -8.79
CA THR A 121 -1.84 35.72 -9.74
C THR A 121 -1.37 34.39 -9.14
N ALA A 122 -0.91 34.41 -7.88
CA ALA A 122 -0.55 33.18 -7.17
C ALA A 122 -1.74 32.24 -6.96
N LYS A 123 -2.94 32.77 -6.67
CA LYS A 123 -4.17 31.99 -6.52
C LYS A 123 -4.57 31.30 -7.82
N VAL A 124 -4.52 32.01 -8.95
CA VAL A 124 -4.83 31.43 -10.27
C VAL A 124 -3.85 30.31 -10.60
N ALA A 125 -2.54 30.55 -10.44
CA ALA A 125 -1.52 29.54 -10.68
C ALA A 125 -1.68 28.30 -9.77
N ALA A 126 -2.04 28.50 -8.50
CA ALA A 126 -2.32 27.39 -7.58
C ALA A 126 -3.59 26.61 -7.97
N SER A 127 -4.63 27.30 -8.45
CA SER A 127 -5.85 26.68 -8.96
C SER A 127 -5.57 25.82 -10.19
N GLU A 128 -4.84 26.35 -11.18
CA GLU A 128 -4.46 25.61 -12.39
C GLU A 128 -3.67 24.34 -12.04
N LYS A 129 -2.77 24.43 -11.03
CA LYS A 129 -2.02 23.25 -10.55
C LYS A 129 -2.93 22.22 -9.88
N LEU A 130 -3.94 22.66 -9.12
CA LEU A 130 -4.91 21.78 -8.49
C LEU A 130 -5.76 21.07 -9.55
N ASP A 131 -6.22 21.79 -10.56
CA ASP A 131 -7.01 21.25 -11.67
C ASP A 131 -6.19 20.23 -12.47
N ALA A 132 -4.93 20.54 -12.79
CA ALA A 132 -4.02 19.61 -13.44
C ALA A 132 -3.79 18.33 -12.61
N SER A 133 -3.64 18.48 -11.29
CA SER A 133 -3.45 17.32 -10.39
C SER A 133 -4.71 16.48 -10.28
N SER A 134 -5.89 17.12 -10.26
CA SER A 134 -7.18 16.42 -10.29
C SER A 134 -7.37 15.64 -11.60
N SER A 135 -6.93 16.19 -12.73
CA SER A 135 -6.95 15.47 -14.01
C SER A 135 -6.07 14.22 -13.96
N ILE A 136 -4.85 14.33 -13.44
CA ILE A 136 -3.93 13.18 -13.31
C ILE A 136 -4.54 12.09 -12.42
N LEU A 137 -5.22 12.45 -11.33
CA LEU A 137 -5.89 11.47 -10.47
C LEU A 137 -7.02 10.76 -11.21
N ASN A 138 -7.82 11.47 -12.01
CA ASN A 138 -8.85 10.84 -12.83
C ASN A 138 -8.24 9.89 -13.88
N ASP A 139 -7.12 10.26 -14.51
CA ASP A 139 -6.42 9.39 -15.47
C ASP A 139 -5.88 8.11 -14.80
N LEU A 140 -5.45 8.21 -13.54
CA LEU A 140 -5.02 7.07 -12.73
C LEU A 140 -6.19 6.16 -12.33
N ASP A 141 -7.36 6.74 -12.06
CA ASP A 141 -8.58 5.97 -11.79
C ASP A 141 -9.02 5.19 -13.05
N GLU A 142 -9.01 5.83 -14.24
CA GLU A 142 -9.27 5.17 -15.53
C GLU A 142 -8.26 4.04 -15.80
N LEU A 143 -6.97 4.27 -15.54
CA LEU A 143 -5.96 3.23 -15.63
C LEU A 143 -6.24 2.07 -14.66
N GLY A 144 -6.74 2.37 -13.47
CA GLY A 144 -7.18 1.39 -12.49
C GLY A 144 -8.28 0.48 -13.03
N GLU A 145 -9.31 1.05 -13.66
CA GLU A 145 -10.39 0.29 -14.31
C GLU A 145 -9.86 -0.61 -15.43
N ILE A 146 -9.00 -0.08 -16.30
CA ILE A 146 -8.37 -0.87 -17.39
C ILE A 146 -7.55 -2.04 -16.84
N MET A 147 -6.78 -1.81 -15.77
CA MET A 147 -5.98 -2.87 -15.15
C MET A 147 -6.84 -3.95 -14.51
N SER A 148 -7.97 -3.58 -13.90
CA SER A 148 -8.95 -4.55 -13.39
C SER A 148 -9.51 -5.42 -14.51
N ASP A 149 -9.93 -4.83 -15.63
CA ASP A 149 -10.41 -5.58 -16.81
C ASP A 149 -9.33 -6.51 -17.40
N MET A 150 -8.06 -6.07 -17.39
CA MET A 150 -6.94 -6.89 -17.85
C MET A 150 -6.69 -8.09 -16.92
N LEU A 151 -6.79 -7.91 -15.61
CA LEU A 151 -6.62 -8.99 -14.64
C LEU A 151 -7.74 -10.02 -14.74
N GLU A 152 -9.00 -9.57 -14.90
CA GLU A 152 -10.14 -10.47 -15.11
C GLU A 152 -9.94 -11.33 -16.38
N LYS A 153 -9.52 -10.71 -17.49
CA LYS A 153 -9.19 -11.45 -18.72
C LYS A 153 -8.02 -12.41 -18.55
N GLN A 154 -7.02 -12.05 -17.75
CA GLN A 154 -5.91 -12.96 -17.46
C GLN A 154 -6.41 -14.18 -16.69
N GLU A 155 -7.25 -14.00 -15.67
CA GLU A 155 -7.85 -15.09 -14.90
C GLU A 155 -8.72 -16.00 -15.79
N GLU A 156 -9.52 -15.41 -16.69
CA GLU A 156 -10.30 -16.16 -17.69
C GLU A 156 -9.40 -17.03 -18.58
N ILE A 157 -8.32 -16.46 -19.13
CA ILE A 157 -7.38 -17.19 -19.99
C ILE A 157 -6.63 -18.28 -19.21
N GLU A 158 -6.25 -18.01 -17.96
CA GLU A 158 -5.61 -19.00 -17.09
C GLU A 158 -6.57 -20.18 -16.84
N GLY A 159 -7.84 -19.92 -16.54
CA GLY A 159 -8.87 -20.95 -16.42
C GLY A 159 -9.05 -21.78 -17.69
N ASP A 160 -9.16 -21.13 -18.85
CA ASP A 160 -9.25 -21.81 -20.15
C ASP A 160 -8.02 -22.71 -20.41
N CYS A 161 -6.84 -22.27 -20.02
CA CYS A 161 -5.60 -23.05 -20.17
C CYS A 161 -5.59 -24.28 -19.24
N GLU A 162 -6.07 -24.15 -18.01
CA GLU A 162 -6.22 -25.25 -17.06
C GLU A 162 -7.18 -26.31 -17.60
N ASP A 163 -8.34 -25.91 -18.13
CA ASP A 163 -9.32 -26.81 -18.74
C ASP A 163 -8.72 -27.59 -19.93
N VAL A 164 -7.98 -26.91 -20.81
CA VAL A 164 -7.30 -27.55 -21.95
C VAL A 164 -6.24 -28.54 -21.47
N LEU A 165 -5.48 -28.19 -20.44
CA LEU A 165 -4.43 -29.03 -19.87
C LEU A 165 -5.03 -30.29 -19.22
N GLU A 166 -6.13 -30.15 -18.47
CA GLU A 166 -6.85 -31.30 -17.92
C GLU A 166 -7.37 -32.20 -19.04
N GLY A 167 -7.97 -31.63 -20.09
CA GLY A 167 -8.44 -32.38 -21.26
C GLY A 167 -7.32 -33.14 -21.98
N LEU A 168 -6.12 -32.57 -22.08
CA LEU A 168 -4.95 -33.26 -22.65
C LEU A 168 -4.47 -34.41 -21.77
N GLN A 169 -4.43 -34.22 -20.45
CA GLN A 169 -4.05 -35.27 -19.50
C GLN A 169 -5.02 -36.47 -19.55
N GLN A 170 -6.32 -36.21 -19.61
CA GLN A 170 -7.34 -37.25 -19.76
C GLN A 170 -7.14 -38.05 -21.07
N ARG A 171 -6.85 -37.37 -22.19
CA ARG A 171 -6.56 -38.03 -23.47
C ARG A 171 -5.28 -38.87 -23.43
N LEU A 172 -4.24 -38.37 -22.78
CA LEU A 172 -2.98 -39.10 -22.60
C LEU A 172 -3.21 -40.40 -21.84
N GLN A 173 -4.00 -40.36 -20.76
CA GLN A 173 -4.36 -41.54 -19.97
C GLN A 173 -5.06 -42.61 -20.81
N VAL A 174 -5.97 -42.23 -21.72
CA VAL A 174 -6.63 -43.17 -22.64
C VAL A 174 -5.62 -43.83 -23.59
N VAL A 175 -4.64 -43.07 -24.10
CA VAL A 175 -3.58 -43.61 -24.96
C VAL A 175 -2.69 -44.58 -24.20
N GLU A 176 -2.33 -44.27 -22.96
CA GLU A 176 -1.56 -45.16 -22.08
C GLU A 176 -2.30 -46.48 -21.80
N GLU A 177 -3.61 -46.40 -21.51
CA GLU A 177 -4.44 -47.59 -21.31
C GLU A 177 -4.53 -48.44 -22.58
N LEU A 178 -4.70 -47.80 -23.75
CA LEU A 178 -4.71 -48.49 -25.03
C LEU A 178 -3.38 -49.20 -25.31
N HIS A 179 -2.26 -48.53 -25.04
CA HIS A 179 -0.93 -49.12 -25.16
C HIS A 179 -0.78 -50.34 -24.25
N HIS A 180 -1.20 -50.23 -22.98
CA HIS A 180 -1.16 -51.35 -22.05
C HIS A 180 -1.99 -52.55 -22.56
N ARG A 181 -3.19 -52.32 -23.08
CA ARG A 181 -4.03 -53.36 -23.69
C ARG A 181 -3.35 -54.01 -24.91
N TYR A 182 -2.67 -53.22 -25.75
CA TYR A 182 -1.94 -53.74 -26.91
C TYR A 182 -0.77 -54.64 -26.50
N VAL A 183 -0.01 -54.25 -25.46
CA VAL A 183 1.07 -55.06 -24.91
C VAL A 183 0.54 -56.38 -24.33
N LEU A 184 -0.58 -56.34 -23.59
CA LEU A 184 -1.24 -57.54 -23.08
C LEU A 184 -1.73 -58.45 -24.21
N TYR A 185 -2.34 -57.86 -25.25
CA TYR A 185 -2.76 -58.58 -26.44
C TYR A 185 -1.57 -59.26 -27.13
N GLN A 186 -0.48 -58.53 -27.37
CA GLN A 186 0.75 -59.07 -27.97
C GLN A 186 1.31 -60.23 -27.13
N SER A 187 1.39 -60.09 -25.80
CA SER A 187 1.82 -61.15 -24.91
C SER A 187 0.91 -62.39 -24.99
N SER A 188 -0.40 -62.20 -25.01
CA SER A 188 -1.38 -63.27 -25.12
C SER A 188 -1.28 -64.00 -26.47
N PHE A 189 -1.06 -63.25 -27.54
CA PHE A 189 -0.87 -63.78 -28.90
C PHE A 189 0.42 -64.59 -29.00
N ASN A 190 1.52 -64.09 -28.43
CA ASN A 190 2.79 -64.82 -28.36
C ASN A 190 2.63 -66.16 -27.62
N LYS A 191 1.92 -66.17 -26.47
CA LYS A 191 1.60 -67.41 -25.74
C LYS A 191 0.75 -68.37 -26.57
N LEU A 192 -0.21 -67.86 -27.34
CA LEU A 192 -1.01 -68.67 -28.24
C LEU A 192 -0.16 -69.32 -29.34
N LEU A 193 0.80 -68.59 -29.93
CA LEU A 193 1.71 -69.14 -30.94
C LEU A 193 2.58 -70.28 -30.37
N VAL A 194 3.15 -70.07 -29.18
CA VAL A 194 3.92 -71.11 -28.47
C VAL A 194 3.05 -72.32 -28.17
N GLU A 195 1.80 -72.12 -27.75
CA GLU A 195 0.86 -73.20 -27.47
C GLU A 195 0.49 -74.00 -28.73
N ILE A 196 0.25 -73.33 -29.86
CA ILE A 196 -0.03 -73.97 -31.15
C ILE A 196 1.16 -74.85 -31.57
N ALA A 197 2.38 -74.32 -31.47
CA ALA A 197 3.60 -75.08 -31.77
C ALA A 197 3.77 -76.29 -30.85
N ARG A 198 3.52 -76.12 -29.55
CA ARG A 198 3.56 -77.21 -28.57
C ARG A 198 2.57 -78.32 -28.91
N ARG A 199 1.32 -77.98 -29.26
CA ARG A 199 0.30 -78.95 -29.67
C ARG A 199 0.69 -79.71 -30.94
N ARG A 200 1.32 -79.02 -31.90
CA ARG A 200 1.86 -79.66 -33.11
C ARG A 200 2.96 -80.67 -32.76
N GLN A 201 3.93 -80.28 -31.93
CA GLN A 201 5.01 -81.17 -31.49
C GLN A 201 4.47 -82.41 -30.75
N TYR A 202 3.46 -82.25 -29.90
CA TYR A 202 2.83 -83.41 -29.24
C TYR A 202 2.17 -84.36 -30.22
N ARG A 203 1.51 -83.83 -31.26
CA ARG A 203 0.93 -84.65 -32.32
C ARG A 203 2.00 -85.44 -33.08
N GLU A 204 3.04 -84.77 -33.55
CA GLU A 204 4.14 -85.39 -34.29
C GLU A 204 4.89 -86.43 -33.43
N ALA A 205 5.11 -86.13 -32.14
CA ALA A 205 5.71 -87.07 -31.20
C ALA A 205 4.82 -88.29 -30.95
N ALA A 206 3.50 -88.10 -30.81
CA ALA A 206 2.55 -89.20 -30.67
C ALA A 206 2.52 -90.08 -31.93
N GLU A 207 2.44 -89.49 -33.12
CA GLU A 207 2.53 -90.18 -34.41
C GLU A 207 3.85 -90.98 -34.51
N LYS A 208 4.99 -90.36 -34.17
CA LYS A 208 6.31 -91.02 -34.18
C LYS A 208 6.41 -92.17 -33.17
N ILE A 209 5.79 -92.05 -31.99
CA ILE A 209 5.76 -93.14 -30.99
C ILE A 209 4.91 -94.30 -31.52
N VAL A 210 3.74 -94.02 -32.09
CA VAL A 210 2.87 -95.05 -32.68
C VAL A 210 3.59 -95.79 -33.82
N ASP A 211 4.22 -95.05 -34.73
CA ASP A 211 5.04 -95.61 -35.81
C ASP A 211 6.23 -96.42 -35.29
N GLY A 212 6.91 -95.92 -34.25
CA GLY A 212 8.08 -96.57 -33.64
C GLY A 212 7.72 -97.85 -32.89
N MET A 213 6.63 -97.85 -32.13
CA MET A 213 6.15 -99.04 -31.41
C MET A 213 5.82 -100.18 -32.37
N GLU A 214 5.15 -99.91 -33.49
CA GLU A 214 4.85 -100.94 -34.48
C GLU A 214 6.11 -101.50 -35.14
N ARG A 215 7.04 -100.63 -35.55
CA ARG A 215 8.33 -101.06 -36.13
C ARG A 215 9.13 -101.92 -35.17
N GLN A 216 9.27 -101.48 -33.92
CA GLN A 216 10.06 -102.20 -32.92
C GLN A 216 9.50 -103.59 -32.66
N VAL A 217 8.20 -103.72 -32.40
CA VAL A 217 7.54 -105.02 -32.16
C VAL A 217 7.76 -105.97 -33.33
N ARG A 218 7.77 -105.44 -34.55
CA ARG A 218 7.94 -106.23 -35.77
C ARG A 218 9.40 -106.59 -36.05
N GLU A 219 10.33 -105.68 -35.81
CA GLU A 219 11.77 -105.96 -35.89
C GLU A 219 12.18 -107.00 -34.87
N ASP A 220 11.70 -106.89 -33.62
CA ASP A 220 11.94 -107.87 -32.56
C ASP A 220 11.38 -109.25 -32.97
N PHE A 221 10.14 -109.30 -33.47
CA PHE A 221 9.54 -110.55 -33.97
C PHE A 221 10.31 -111.15 -35.16
N ASN A 222 10.71 -110.33 -36.13
CA ASN A 222 11.47 -110.78 -37.29
C ASN A 222 12.90 -111.21 -36.91
N ALA A 223 13.53 -110.57 -35.92
CA ALA A 223 14.84 -110.97 -35.41
C ALA A 223 14.77 -112.32 -34.69
N GLU A 224 13.74 -112.53 -33.86
CA GLU A 224 13.56 -113.77 -33.09
C GLU A 224 13.10 -114.96 -33.95
N HIS A 225 12.22 -114.71 -34.93
CA HIS A 225 11.53 -115.79 -35.66
C HIS A 225 11.74 -115.77 -37.17
N GLY A 226 12.18 -114.65 -37.76
CA GLY A 226 12.23 -114.46 -39.21
C GLY A 226 13.18 -115.43 -39.92
N ALA A 227 14.32 -115.80 -39.30
CA ALA A 227 15.27 -116.75 -39.90
C ALA A 227 14.70 -118.16 -40.09
N HIS A 228 13.63 -118.50 -39.36
CA HIS A 228 13.01 -119.83 -39.37
C HIS A 228 11.72 -119.89 -40.20
N ILE A 229 11.28 -118.76 -40.75
CA ILE A 229 10.04 -118.67 -41.53
C ILE A 229 10.41 -118.43 -43.01
N PRO A 230 10.31 -119.45 -43.87
CA PRO A 230 10.46 -119.29 -45.32
C PRO A 230 9.53 -118.19 -45.85
N ALA A 231 10.06 -117.31 -46.70
CA ALA A 231 9.33 -116.15 -47.24
C ALA A 231 7.96 -116.52 -47.87
N ASP A 232 7.84 -117.74 -48.42
CA ASP A 232 6.63 -118.23 -49.09
C ASP A 232 5.46 -118.53 -48.14
N LEU A 233 5.71 -118.77 -46.85
CA LEU A 233 4.66 -119.12 -45.89
C LEU A 233 3.92 -117.91 -45.34
N CYS A 234 4.58 -116.75 -45.31
CA CYS A 234 3.97 -115.50 -44.86
C CYS A 234 4.58 -114.30 -45.62
N PRO A 235 4.07 -113.99 -46.83
CA PRO A 235 4.50 -112.81 -47.59
C PRO A 235 4.35 -111.51 -46.80
N CYS A 236 3.43 -111.52 -45.82
CA CYS A 236 3.18 -110.40 -44.94
C CYS A 236 4.34 -110.05 -44.02
N ILE A 237 5.35 -110.91 -43.79
CA ILE A 237 6.51 -110.62 -42.93
C ILE A 237 7.47 -109.61 -43.58
N GLU A 238 7.67 -109.70 -44.91
CA GLU A 238 8.54 -108.81 -45.68
C GLU A 238 7.87 -107.50 -46.10
N ASN A 239 6.54 -107.43 -46.05
CA ASN A 239 5.81 -106.20 -46.34
C ASN A 239 6.15 -105.08 -45.34
N PRO A 240 6.16 -103.80 -45.76
CA PRO A 240 6.35 -102.69 -44.83
C PRO A 240 5.24 -102.68 -43.76
N PRO A 241 5.50 -102.11 -42.55
CA PRO A 241 4.51 -101.97 -41.48
C PRO A 241 3.20 -101.33 -41.98
N THR A 242 2.09 -101.68 -41.33
CA THR A 242 0.78 -101.15 -41.73
C THR A 242 0.73 -99.70 -41.33
N ARG A 243 0.40 -98.78 -42.24
CA ARG A 243 0.30 -97.36 -41.86
C ARG A 243 -0.90 -97.18 -40.92
N TRP A 244 -0.64 -96.79 -39.69
CA TRP A 244 -1.67 -96.39 -38.75
C TRP A 244 -1.84 -94.88 -38.80
N ASP A 245 -3.06 -94.42 -39.09
CA ASP A 245 -3.38 -93.00 -38.99
C ASP A 245 -3.89 -92.70 -37.59
N VAL A 246 -3.26 -91.74 -36.90
CA VAL A 246 -3.79 -91.21 -35.65
C VAL A 246 -4.96 -90.29 -35.97
N VAL A 247 -6.17 -90.85 -35.93
CA VAL A 247 -7.43 -90.12 -36.21
C VAL A 247 -8.09 -89.74 -34.88
N PRO A 248 -8.66 -88.51 -34.76
CA PRO A 248 -9.51 -88.14 -33.63
C PRO A 248 -10.67 -89.13 -33.43
N LEU A 249 -11.24 -89.14 -32.22
CA LEU A 249 -12.40 -89.98 -31.91
C LEU A 249 -13.58 -89.65 -32.86
N PRO A 250 -14.43 -90.63 -33.21
CA PRO A 250 -15.59 -90.40 -34.05
C PRO A 250 -16.49 -89.30 -33.47
N GLY A 251 -16.58 -88.17 -34.17
CA GLY A 251 -17.32 -86.97 -33.74
C GLY A 251 -16.43 -85.76 -33.46
N ASP A 252 -15.12 -85.97 -33.24
CA ASP A 252 -14.16 -84.89 -33.06
C ASP A 252 -13.62 -84.41 -34.41
N VAL A 253 -13.53 -83.09 -34.57
CA VAL A 253 -12.97 -82.48 -35.77
C VAL A 253 -11.44 -82.53 -35.68
N ARG A 254 -10.77 -83.02 -36.73
CA ARG A 254 -9.31 -82.99 -36.83
C ARG A 254 -8.83 -81.55 -36.80
N GLU A 255 -8.12 -81.18 -35.73
CA GLU A 255 -7.52 -79.86 -35.60
C GLU A 255 -6.46 -79.66 -36.69
N THR A 256 -6.72 -78.76 -37.64
CA THR A 256 -5.71 -78.29 -38.59
C THR A 256 -4.98 -77.11 -37.96
N LEU A 257 -3.73 -77.33 -37.57
CA LEU A 257 -2.90 -76.29 -36.98
C LEU A 257 -2.05 -75.64 -38.09
N PRO A 258 -1.97 -74.30 -38.12
CA PRO A 258 -1.13 -73.62 -39.10
C PRO A 258 0.35 -73.92 -38.86
N GLU A 259 1.13 -73.95 -39.94
CA GLU A 259 2.58 -74.04 -39.87
C GLU A 259 3.14 -72.69 -39.43
N ILE A 260 3.86 -72.70 -38.30
CA ILE A 260 4.54 -71.54 -37.75
C ILE A 260 6.03 -71.73 -38.00
N ASP A 261 6.67 -70.69 -38.53
CA ASP A 261 8.10 -70.68 -38.80
C ASP A 261 8.91 -70.89 -37.51
N SER A 262 9.93 -71.74 -37.56
CA SER A 262 10.78 -72.07 -36.41
C SER A 262 11.55 -70.86 -35.90
N ASP A 263 11.89 -69.91 -36.79
CA ASP A 263 12.61 -68.70 -36.43
C ASP A 263 11.74 -67.75 -35.59
N LEU A 264 10.45 -67.67 -35.91
CA LEU A 264 9.47 -66.92 -35.12
C LEU A 264 9.30 -67.55 -33.73
N LEU A 265 9.25 -68.89 -33.64
CA LEU A 265 9.16 -69.58 -32.35
C LEU A 265 10.43 -69.40 -31.52
N ALA A 266 11.60 -69.48 -32.15
CA ALA A 266 12.89 -69.26 -31.49
C ALA A 266 12.98 -67.86 -30.89
N GLN A 267 12.54 -66.83 -31.63
CA GLN A 267 12.49 -65.46 -31.12
C GLN A 267 11.54 -65.34 -29.91
N LEU A 268 10.36 -65.94 -29.98
CA LEU A 268 9.37 -65.90 -28.90
C LEU A 268 9.82 -66.64 -27.63
N THR A 269 10.58 -67.73 -27.78
CA THR A 269 11.15 -68.48 -26.65
C THR A 269 12.49 -67.93 -26.16
N GLY A 270 13.21 -67.18 -26.99
CA GLY A 270 14.55 -66.67 -26.70
C GLY A 270 14.56 -65.33 -25.95
N GLU A 271 13.53 -64.50 -26.12
CA GLU A 271 13.46 -63.19 -25.47
C GLU A 271 12.90 -63.22 -24.03
N GLY A 272 12.35 -64.36 -23.58
CA GLY A 272 11.78 -64.50 -22.24
C GLY A 272 12.20 -65.80 -21.57
N GLU A 273 13.00 -65.67 -20.50
CA GLU A 273 13.34 -66.70 -19.51
C GLU A 273 14.66 -67.49 -19.70
N ALA A 274 15.77 -66.83 -19.34
CA ALA A 274 16.75 -67.43 -18.43
C ALA A 274 16.24 -67.42 -16.97
N VAL A 275 14.93 -67.61 -16.76
CA VAL A 275 14.28 -67.66 -15.44
C VAL A 275 14.02 -69.11 -15.10
N ASP A 276 15.01 -69.69 -14.42
CA ASP A 276 14.92 -70.82 -13.49
C ASP A 276 13.97 -71.96 -13.90
N GLY A 277 14.49 -72.88 -14.72
CA GLY A 277 13.90 -74.15 -15.13
C GLY A 277 13.70 -75.15 -13.98
N ARG A 278 13.10 -74.73 -12.88
CA ARG A 278 12.79 -75.57 -11.73
C ARG A 278 11.35 -75.36 -11.22
N ARG A 279 10.39 -75.18 -12.11
CA ARG A 279 8.98 -75.43 -11.76
C ARG A 279 8.59 -76.85 -12.10
N HIS A 280 8.30 -77.59 -11.04
CA HIS A 280 7.69 -78.91 -11.01
C HIS A 280 6.58 -79.06 -12.07
N PHE A 281 6.82 -79.97 -13.02
CA PHE A 281 5.77 -80.74 -13.69
C PHE A 281 5.11 -81.67 -12.66
N SER A 282 4.32 -81.11 -11.73
CA SER A 282 3.49 -81.87 -10.82
C SER A 282 2.03 -81.59 -11.18
N GLY A 283 1.35 -82.60 -11.74
CA GLY A 283 -0.09 -82.70 -11.52
C GLY A 283 -1.05 -82.69 -12.71
N TYR A 284 -0.63 -82.68 -13.97
CA TYR A 284 -1.53 -83.02 -15.08
C TYR A 284 -1.17 -84.39 -15.67
N ARG A 285 -1.53 -85.43 -14.94
CA ARG A 285 -1.68 -86.78 -15.50
C ARG A 285 -2.98 -86.79 -16.31
N GLN A 286 -2.98 -86.20 -17.50
CA GLN A 286 -3.99 -86.56 -18.49
C GLN A 286 -3.75 -88.04 -18.78
N SER A 287 -4.60 -88.90 -18.23
CA SER A 287 -4.73 -90.28 -18.64
C SER A 287 -5.17 -90.27 -20.10
N VAL A 288 -4.21 -90.21 -21.03
CA VAL A 288 -4.44 -90.48 -22.44
C VAL A 288 -4.75 -91.97 -22.51
N GLY A 289 -6.04 -92.29 -22.39
CA GLY A 289 -6.53 -93.64 -22.61
C GLY A 289 -6.39 -93.97 -24.08
N PHE A 290 -5.25 -94.54 -24.48
CA PHE A 290 -5.10 -95.14 -25.80
C PHE A 290 -5.99 -96.38 -25.86
N ARG A 291 -7.23 -96.20 -26.30
CA ARG A 291 -8.09 -97.32 -26.68
C ARG A 291 -7.79 -97.64 -28.14
N MET A 292 -6.99 -98.67 -28.41
CA MET A 292 -6.91 -99.26 -29.74
C MET A 292 -8.27 -99.90 -30.06
N THR A 293 -9.11 -99.19 -30.79
CA THR A 293 -10.30 -99.78 -31.40
C THR A 293 -9.89 -100.39 -32.74
N TYR A 294 -9.83 -101.71 -32.81
CA TYR A 294 -9.75 -102.43 -34.08
C TYR A 294 -11.14 -102.34 -34.73
N GLU A 295 -11.33 -101.44 -35.69
CA GLU A 295 -12.55 -101.43 -36.51
C GLU A 295 -12.39 -102.42 -37.68
N PRO A 296 -13.18 -103.52 -37.72
CA PRO A 296 -13.29 -104.32 -38.92
C PRO A 296 -13.99 -103.47 -39.98
N SER A 297 -13.35 -103.25 -41.13
CA SER A 297 -13.94 -102.53 -42.26
C SER A 297 -15.21 -103.24 -42.76
N LEU A 298 -16.36 -102.86 -42.21
CA LEU A 298 -17.68 -103.20 -42.73
C LEU A 298 -18.42 -101.90 -43.03
N ARG A 299 -18.24 -101.41 -44.26
CA ARG A 299 -19.11 -100.40 -44.86
C ARG A 299 -20.52 -101.00 -44.99
N VAL A 300 -21.43 -100.56 -44.13
CA VAL A 300 -22.87 -100.63 -44.42
C VAL A 300 -23.47 -99.28 -44.03
N GLY A 301 -24.03 -98.62 -45.04
CA GLY A 301 -24.61 -97.30 -44.90
C GLY A 301 -25.97 -97.30 -44.20
N ARG A 302 -26.29 -96.11 -43.66
CA ARG A 302 -27.60 -95.55 -43.27
C ARG A 302 -27.29 -94.29 -42.46
N GLU A 303 -28.09 -93.24 -42.40
CA GLU A 303 -29.18 -92.68 -43.17
C GLU A 303 -29.36 -91.27 -42.57
N LEU A 304 -29.69 -90.27 -43.39
CA LEU A 304 -29.89 -88.89 -42.93
C LEU A 304 -31.12 -88.75 -42.02
N VAL A 305 -31.02 -87.90 -40.98
CA VAL A 305 -32.17 -87.18 -40.42
C VAL A 305 -31.78 -85.72 -40.09
N PRO A 306 -32.54 -84.71 -40.56
CA PRO A 306 -32.28 -83.30 -40.27
C PRO A 306 -33.01 -82.83 -38.99
N ARG A 307 -32.35 -82.04 -38.14
CA ARG A 307 -32.98 -81.35 -36.99
C ARG A 307 -32.97 -79.83 -37.18
N LEU A 308 -34.13 -79.34 -37.57
CA LEU A 308 -34.88 -78.16 -37.13
C LEU A 308 -34.12 -77.08 -36.30
N THR A 309 -33.97 -75.93 -36.95
CA THR A 309 -34.30 -74.55 -36.50
C THR A 309 -34.68 -74.34 -35.03
N LYS A 310 -34.02 -73.36 -34.39
CA LYS A 310 -34.71 -72.47 -33.45
C LYS A 310 -34.05 -71.09 -33.39
N ASP A 311 -34.77 -70.12 -33.96
CA ASP A 311 -34.60 -68.69 -33.76
C ASP A 311 -34.77 -68.34 -32.27
N TYR A 312 -33.89 -67.48 -31.76
CA TYR A 312 -34.12 -66.73 -30.52
C TYR A 312 -33.98 -65.25 -30.81
N LEU A 313 -35.12 -64.63 -31.13
CA LEU A 313 -35.38 -63.21 -31.00
C LEU A 313 -35.66 -62.90 -29.52
N GLY A 314 -34.91 -61.95 -28.96
CA GLY A 314 -35.29 -61.16 -27.78
C GLY A 314 -34.67 -59.79 -27.98
N SER A 315 -35.33 -58.82 -28.61
CA SER A 315 -36.47 -58.02 -28.13
C SER A 315 -36.18 -57.32 -26.80
N SER A 316 -36.04 -55.99 -26.94
CA SER A 316 -36.71 -54.99 -26.09
C SER A 316 -36.06 -54.76 -24.71
N THR A 317 -35.95 -53.56 -24.13
CA THR A 317 -36.52 -52.23 -24.35
C THR A 317 -36.11 -51.38 -23.14
N LEU A 318 -36.19 -50.03 -23.26
CA LEU A 318 -36.47 -49.07 -22.16
C LEU A 318 -35.34 -48.88 -21.13
N SER A 319 -35.16 -47.74 -20.47
CA SER A 319 -35.76 -46.41 -20.40
C SER A 319 -34.77 -45.63 -19.51
N GLY A 320 -34.32 -44.43 -19.88
CA GLY A 320 -34.96 -43.20 -19.42
C GLY A 320 -34.53 -42.81 -17.99
N GLY A 321 -33.88 -41.66 -17.84
CA GLY A 321 -33.56 -41.11 -16.52
C GLY A 321 -32.65 -39.89 -16.54
N ALA A 322 -33.10 -38.80 -17.17
CA ALA A 322 -32.57 -37.47 -16.93
C ALA A 322 -33.20 -36.89 -15.65
N ALA A 323 -32.38 -36.35 -14.74
CA ALA A 323 -32.83 -35.46 -13.69
C ALA A 323 -31.68 -34.53 -13.26
N THR A 324 -31.60 -33.39 -13.93
CA THR A 324 -31.04 -32.14 -13.41
C THR A 324 -31.98 -31.55 -12.36
N ASN A 325 -31.45 -31.12 -11.22
CA ASN A 325 -32.02 -30.06 -10.36
C ASN A 325 -30.86 -29.42 -9.60
N VAL A 326 -30.60 -28.13 -9.89
CA VAL A 326 -30.83 -26.94 -9.03
C VAL A 326 -29.89 -26.89 -7.83
#